data_AF-A0A2E9IVI7-F1
#
_entry.id   AF-A0A2E9IVI7-F1
#
_cell.length_a   1.000
_cell.length_b   1.000
_cell.length_c   1.000
_cell.angle_alpha   90.00
_cell.angle_beta   90.00
_cell.angle_gamma   90.00
#
_symmetry.space_group_name_H-M   'P 1'
#
loop_
_entity.id
_entity.type
_entity.pdbx_description
1 polymer ?
#
loop_
_entity_poly.entity_id
_entity_poly.type
_entity_poly.pdbx_seq_one_letter_code
_entity_poly.pdbx_strand_id
1 'polypeptide(L)'
;MRRFTAVLLIYAALLLSVRAEMSQAAYLWQRAWTPAVSTAVAEQTTQLDGLTVLCAEIKLSDSAQPTRVEILPDWARLQARGLPITLAIRAAVYSGSFQQDQAMTRCLLDTVAASLGRARAAGIEPAAVEIDFDCATRQLEGYAHWLHLIRAQLDGPELSITTLPTWMERSAAFAQLLVPVDHFVLQVHSVQRADRIDLDASLCDPQLAVVG
;
A
#
# COMPACT_ATOMS: atom_id res chain seq x y z
N MET A 1 -31.07 -25.94 56.83
CA MET A 1 -30.11 -26.49 55.85
C MET A 1 -30.10 -25.59 54.61
N ARG A 2 -28.91 -25.41 54.02
CA ARG A 2 -28.56 -24.62 52.81
C ARG A 2 -28.45 -23.09 52.97
N ARG A 3 -27.20 -22.70 53.27
CA ARG A 3 -26.61 -21.37 53.05
C ARG A 3 -26.47 -21.16 51.53
N PHE A 4 -26.95 -20.04 51.01
CA PHE A 4 -26.58 -19.55 49.68
C PHE A 4 -25.65 -18.35 49.85
N THR A 5 -24.37 -18.58 49.59
CA THR A 5 -23.34 -17.55 49.49
C THR A 5 -23.56 -16.80 48.19
N ALA A 6 -24.01 -15.55 48.26
CA ALA A 6 -24.06 -14.66 47.09
C ALA A 6 -22.63 -14.26 46.73
N VAL A 7 -22.09 -14.86 45.68
CA VAL A 7 -20.82 -14.42 45.08
C VAL A 7 -21.12 -13.16 44.27
N LEU A 8 -20.76 -12.01 44.85
CA LEU A 8 -20.77 -10.73 44.18
C LEU A 8 -19.62 -10.71 43.15
N LEU A 9 -19.88 -11.23 41.95
CA LEU A 9 -19.02 -11.00 40.79
C LEU A 9 -19.19 -9.54 40.37
N ILE A 10 -18.38 -8.67 40.96
CA ILE A 10 -18.13 -7.32 40.44
C ILE A 10 -17.43 -7.53 39.10
N TYR A 11 -18.22 -7.61 38.03
CA TYR A 11 -17.77 -7.34 36.67
C TYR A 11 -17.43 -5.85 36.61
N ALA A 12 -16.29 -5.49 37.18
CA ALA A 12 -15.58 -4.29 36.78
C ALA A 12 -15.10 -4.57 35.36
N ALA A 13 -15.99 -4.34 34.40
CA ALA A 13 -15.59 -4.11 33.03
C ALA A 13 -14.65 -2.91 33.09
N LEU A 14 -13.35 -3.19 33.20
CA LEU A 14 -12.35 -2.27 32.71
C LEU A 14 -12.72 -2.05 31.25
N LEU A 15 -13.50 -1.00 31.01
CA LEU A 15 -13.42 -0.19 29.81
C LEU A 15 -12.00 0.37 29.79
N LEU A 16 -11.03 -0.50 29.51
CA LEU A 16 -9.87 -0.13 28.73
C LEU A 16 -10.49 0.32 27.41
N SER A 17 -10.87 1.60 27.35
CA SER A 17 -10.86 2.32 26.09
C SER A 17 -9.40 2.31 25.66
N VAL A 18 -8.96 1.21 25.07
CA VAL A 18 -7.87 1.25 24.13
C VAL A 18 -8.45 2.09 23.01
N ARG A 19 -8.29 3.42 23.12
CA ARG A 19 -8.13 4.24 21.94
C ARG A 19 -6.84 3.70 21.34
N ALA A 20 -6.94 2.65 20.53
CA ALA A 20 -5.87 2.32 19.63
C ALA A 20 -5.75 3.56 18.77
N GLU A 21 -4.74 4.39 19.03
CA GLU A 21 -4.43 5.48 18.14
C GLU A 21 -4.16 4.82 16.78
N MET A 22 -5.06 5.07 15.84
CA MET A 22 -4.90 4.54 14.50
C MET A 22 -3.65 5.17 13.92
N SER A 23 -2.74 4.33 13.40
CA SER A 23 -1.54 4.85 12.79
C SER A 23 -1.88 5.81 11.65
N GLN A 24 -1.22 6.97 11.63
CA GLN A 24 -1.43 8.04 10.66
C GLN A 24 -0.27 8.08 9.67
N ALA A 25 -0.47 7.55 8.46
CA ALA A 25 0.51 7.64 7.39
C ALA A 25 -0.05 8.47 6.23
N ALA A 26 0.85 9.02 5.40
CA ALA A 26 0.45 9.77 4.20
C ALA A 26 1.17 9.29 2.94
N TYR A 27 0.50 9.48 1.80
CA TYR A 27 1.07 9.28 0.49
C TYR A 27 1.70 10.56 -0.04
N LEU A 28 2.93 10.46 -0.53
CA LEU A 28 3.62 11.50 -1.27
C LEU A 28 3.76 11.08 -2.74
N TRP A 29 2.72 11.37 -3.51
CA TRP A 29 2.60 10.98 -4.92
C TRP A 29 3.10 12.06 -5.88
N GLN A 30 4.36 12.48 -5.71
CA GLN A 30 4.97 13.56 -6.49
C GLN A 30 6.05 13.01 -7.43
N ARG A 31 5.94 13.30 -8.72
CA ARG A 31 6.98 12.94 -9.72
C ARG A 31 8.19 13.86 -9.69
N ALA A 32 8.00 15.10 -9.22
CA ALA A 32 9.04 16.11 -9.13
C ALA A 32 9.11 16.67 -7.70
N TRP A 33 10.31 16.65 -7.13
CA TRP A 33 10.58 17.20 -5.81
C TRP A 33 11.01 18.65 -5.94
N THR A 34 10.04 19.55 -5.77
CA THR A 34 10.28 20.99 -5.70
C THR A 34 10.61 21.40 -4.27
N PRO A 35 11.18 22.60 -4.05
CA PRO A 35 11.39 23.13 -2.70
C PRO A 35 10.11 23.11 -1.85
N ALA A 36 8.94 23.37 -2.45
CA ALA A 36 7.66 23.33 -1.75
C ALA A 36 7.30 21.92 -1.25
N VAL A 37 7.59 20.88 -2.04
CA VAL A 37 7.39 19.49 -1.63
C VAL A 37 8.32 19.14 -0.47
N SER A 38 9.61 19.49 -0.59
CA SER A 38 10.59 19.24 0.49
C SER A 38 10.23 19.97 1.78
N THR A 39 9.74 21.22 1.70
CA THR A 39 9.25 21.98 2.86
C THR A 39 8.01 21.33 3.48
N ALA A 40 7.03 20.93 2.67
CA ALA A 40 5.84 20.23 3.16
C ALA A 40 6.21 18.94 3.90
N VAL A 41 7.17 18.17 3.37
CA VAL A 41 7.70 16.98 4.06
C VAL A 41 8.36 17.37 5.38
N ALA A 42 9.15 18.45 5.43
CA ALA A 42 9.79 18.91 6.66
C ALA A 42 8.79 19.29 7.75
N GLU A 43 7.75 20.02 7.38
CA GLU A 43 6.87 20.74 8.32
C GLU A 43 5.60 19.96 8.67
N GLN A 44 5.03 19.23 7.70
CA GLN A 44 3.69 18.65 7.80
C GLN A 44 3.69 17.16 8.19
N THR A 45 4.87 16.54 8.31
CA THR A 45 5.00 15.11 8.60
C THR A 45 5.49 14.85 10.03
N THR A 46 5.34 15.84 10.92
CA THR A 46 5.82 15.76 12.31
C THR A 46 4.98 14.86 13.20
N GLN A 47 3.71 14.63 12.83
CA GLN A 47 2.76 13.77 13.55
C GLN A 47 2.40 12.50 12.77
N LEU A 48 3.07 12.23 11.65
CA LEU A 48 2.84 11.03 10.86
C LEU A 48 3.75 9.89 11.33
N ASP A 49 3.20 8.69 11.35
CA ASP A 49 3.90 7.46 11.68
C ASP A 49 4.64 6.84 10.48
N GLY A 50 4.37 7.33 9.26
CA GLY A 50 4.99 6.82 8.05
C GLY A 50 4.65 7.63 6.80
N LEU A 51 5.48 7.44 5.77
CA LEU A 51 5.26 8.02 4.44
C LEU A 51 5.42 6.96 3.36
N THR A 52 4.42 6.87 2.49
CA THR A 52 4.52 6.12 1.23
C THR A 52 4.93 7.08 0.12
N VAL A 53 6.12 6.90 -0.43
CA VAL A 53 6.74 7.81 -1.39
C VAL A 53 6.81 7.15 -2.76
N LEU A 54 6.29 7.82 -3.79
CA LEU A 54 6.42 7.35 -5.17
C LEU A 54 7.90 7.40 -5.60
N CYS A 55 8.46 6.25 -5.98
CA CYS A 55 9.88 6.12 -6.35
C CYS A 55 10.09 5.69 -7.81
N ALA A 56 9.10 5.05 -8.42
CA ALA A 56 9.17 4.68 -9.83
C ALA A 56 7.78 4.48 -10.43
N GLU A 57 7.70 4.65 -11.75
CA GLU A 57 6.57 4.21 -12.56
C GLU A 57 7.10 3.28 -13.65
N ILE A 58 6.32 2.26 -13.99
CA ILE A 58 6.55 1.42 -15.16
C ILE A 58 5.47 1.78 -16.18
N LYS A 59 5.87 2.20 -17.37
CA LYS A 59 4.98 2.58 -18.47
C LYS A 59 5.08 1.55 -19.58
N LEU A 60 3.95 1.27 -20.22
CA LEU A 60 3.90 0.49 -21.45
C LEU A 60 3.69 1.44 -22.62
N SER A 61 4.58 1.39 -23.61
CA SER A 61 4.37 2.04 -24.90
C SER A 61 3.45 1.19 -25.79
N ASP A 62 3.04 1.75 -26.92
CA ASP A 62 2.24 1.05 -27.94
C ASP A 62 2.90 -0.25 -28.43
N SER A 63 4.23 -0.35 -28.34
CA SER A 63 5.01 -1.56 -28.64
C SER A 63 4.95 -2.64 -27.56
N ALA A 64 4.17 -2.46 -26.49
CA ALA A 64 4.08 -3.31 -25.31
C ALA A 64 5.42 -3.55 -24.56
N GLN A 65 6.45 -2.75 -24.87
CA GLN A 65 7.72 -2.80 -24.16
C GLN A 65 7.61 -1.97 -22.87
N PRO A 66 7.86 -2.56 -21.69
CA PRO A 66 7.84 -1.82 -20.45
C PRO A 66 9.06 -0.91 -20.35
N THR A 67 8.85 0.30 -19.85
CA THR A 67 9.87 1.31 -19.60
C THR A 67 9.74 1.81 -18.17
N ARG A 68 10.87 1.81 -17.45
CA ARG A 68 10.94 2.38 -16.10
C ARG A 68 11.15 3.89 -16.19
N VAL A 69 10.29 4.64 -15.53
CA VAL A 69 10.47 6.06 -15.21
C VAL A 69 10.89 6.14 -13.75
N GLU A 70 12.12 6.58 -13.54
CA GLU A 70 12.66 6.78 -12.20
C GLU A 70 12.22 8.12 -11.64
N ILE A 71 11.80 8.12 -10.38
CA ILE A 71 11.50 9.32 -9.62
C ILE A 71 12.56 9.44 -8.54
N LEU A 72 13.10 10.65 -8.37
CA LEU A 72 14.15 10.94 -7.41
C LEU A 72 13.58 11.74 -6.24
N PRO A 73 13.21 11.04 -5.14
CA PRO A 73 12.91 11.70 -3.89
C PRO A 73 14.04 12.58 -3.37
N ASP A 74 13.69 13.60 -2.59
CA ASP A 74 14.66 14.31 -1.74
C ASP A 74 15.07 13.37 -0.59
N TRP A 75 15.99 12.45 -0.90
CA TRP A 75 16.41 11.42 0.03
C TRP A 75 17.04 11.99 1.30
N ALA A 76 17.78 13.10 1.19
CA ALA A 76 18.35 13.78 2.34
C ALA A 76 17.24 14.30 3.27
N ARG A 77 16.17 14.86 2.70
CA ARG A 77 15.00 15.28 3.48
C ARG A 77 14.32 14.09 4.15
N LEU A 78 14.05 13.02 3.41
CA LEU A 78 13.41 11.81 3.95
C LEU A 78 14.24 11.16 5.06
N GLN A 79 15.55 11.05 4.88
CA GLN A 79 16.46 10.53 5.90
C GLN A 79 16.43 11.40 7.17
N ALA A 80 16.51 12.73 7.02
CA ALA A 80 16.48 13.66 8.15
C ALA A 80 15.15 13.64 8.91
N ARG A 81 14.05 13.20 8.28
CA ARG A 81 12.76 13.03 8.95
C ARG A 81 12.73 11.83 9.89
N GLY A 82 13.45 10.75 9.58
CA GLY A 82 13.62 9.60 10.45
C GLY A 82 12.35 8.78 10.74
N LEU A 83 11.30 8.93 9.94
CA LEU A 83 10.09 8.09 10.03
C LEU A 83 10.11 6.95 9.00
N PRO A 84 9.36 5.86 9.24
CA PRO A 84 9.20 4.76 8.30
C PRO A 84 8.84 5.23 6.89
N ILE A 85 9.61 4.76 5.90
CA ILE A 85 9.40 5.07 4.48
C ILE A 85 8.99 3.80 3.74
N THR A 86 7.85 3.85 3.06
CA THR A 86 7.40 2.86 2.09
C THR A 86 7.73 3.34 0.67
N LEU A 87 8.41 2.52 -0.12
CA LEU A 87 8.71 2.84 -1.52
C LEU A 87 7.56 2.36 -2.41
N ALA A 88 6.78 3.28 -2.97
CA ALA A 88 5.72 2.95 -3.92
C ALA A 88 6.24 2.88 -5.35
N ILE A 89 5.83 1.83 -6.05
CA ILE A 89 6.12 1.59 -7.47
C ILE A 89 4.80 1.43 -8.21
N ARG A 90 4.51 2.35 -9.13
CA ARG A 90 3.32 2.28 -10.00
C ARG A 90 3.60 1.38 -11.20
N ALA A 91 2.84 0.32 -11.37
CA ALA A 91 2.85 -0.46 -12.61
C ALA A 91 1.76 0.02 -13.58
N ALA A 92 2.09 0.08 -14.88
CA ALA A 92 1.08 0.31 -15.91
C ALA A 92 0.04 -0.82 -15.93
N VAL A 93 -1.16 -0.50 -16.42
CA VAL A 93 -2.19 -1.48 -16.74
C VAL A 93 -1.60 -2.52 -17.70
N TYR A 94 -1.67 -3.79 -17.31
CA TYR A 94 -1.04 -4.88 -18.02
C TYR A 94 -1.97 -6.08 -18.09
N SER A 95 -2.18 -6.60 -19.29
CA SER A 95 -3.05 -7.74 -19.54
C SER A 95 -2.34 -8.95 -20.14
N GLY A 96 -1.00 -8.93 -20.19
CA GLY A 96 -0.20 -10.02 -20.74
C GLY A 96 0.08 -11.14 -19.75
N SER A 97 1.11 -11.95 -20.06
CA SER A 97 1.55 -13.06 -19.23
C SER A 97 2.35 -12.57 -18.01
N PHE A 98 2.12 -13.19 -16.85
CA PHE A 98 2.79 -12.84 -15.60
C PHE A 98 4.08 -13.65 -15.37
N GLN A 99 4.44 -14.56 -16.30
CA GLN A 99 5.59 -15.44 -16.15
C GLN A 99 6.91 -14.65 -15.97
N GLN A 100 7.86 -15.24 -15.26
CA GLN A 100 9.13 -14.60 -14.90
C GLN A 100 9.96 -14.17 -16.12
N ASP A 101 9.86 -14.88 -17.24
CA ASP A 101 10.56 -14.60 -18.50
C ASP A 101 9.91 -13.49 -19.34
N GLN A 102 8.84 -12.87 -18.87
CA GLN A 102 8.17 -11.78 -19.57
C GLN A 102 8.89 -10.45 -19.31
N ALA A 103 8.91 -9.59 -20.33
CA ALA A 103 9.57 -8.29 -20.23
C ALA A 103 8.99 -7.44 -19.09
N MET A 104 7.66 -7.44 -18.92
CA MET A 104 6.97 -6.69 -17.85
C MET A 104 7.39 -7.21 -16.47
N THR A 105 7.40 -8.53 -16.28
CA THR A 105 7.81 -9.16 -15.02
C THR A 105 9.26 -8.81 -14.67
N ARG A 106 10.20 -8.96 -15.61
CA ARG A 106 11.60 -8.56 -15.39
C ARG A 106 11.73 -7.08 -15.06
N CYS A 107 11.06 -6.22 -15.81
CA CYS A 107 11.09 -4.78 -15.57
C CYS A 107 10.56 -4.43 -14.16
N LEU A 108 9.50 -5.09 -13.70
CA LEU A 108 8.95 -4.91 -12.36
C LEU A 108 9.96 -5.32 -11.27
N LEU A 109 10.54 -6.52 -11.37
CA LEU A 109 11.54 -7.01 -10.42
C LEU A 109 12.77 -6.09 -10.38
N ASP A 110 13.29 -5.71 -11.55
CA ASP A 110 14.44 -4.79 -11.66
C ASP A 110 14.10 -3.40 -11.08
N THR A 111 12.85 -2.95 -11.19
CA THR A 111 12.40 -1.67 -10.63
C THR A 111 12.34 -1.72 -9.11
N VAL A 112 11.87 -2.81 -8.53
CA VAL A 112 11.87 -3.04 -7.07
C VAL A 112 13.30 -3.04 -6.56
N ALA A 113 14.17 -3.87 -7.14
CA ALA A 113 15.57 -3.97 -6.72
C ALA A 113 16.31 -2.64 -6.82
N ALA A 114 16.13 -1.90 -7.93
CA ALA A 114 16.76 -0.59 -8.12
C ALA A 114 16.26 0.46 -7.11
N SER A 115 14.96 0.45 -6.79
CA SER A 115 14.38 1.40 -5.82
C SER A 115 14.90 1.16 -4.41
N LEU A 116 14.97 -0.10 -3.97
CA LEU A 116 15.58 -0.49 -2.71
C LEU A 116 17.06 -0.09 -2.63
N GLY A 117 17.82 -0.39 -3.69
CA GLY A 117 19.25 -0.06 -3.77
C GLY A 117 19.51 1.44 -3.61
N ARG A 118 18.69 2.29 -4.23
CA ARG A 118 18.82 3.75 -4.12
C ARG A 118 18.48 4.27 -2.72
N ALA A 119 17.39 3.80 -2.12
CA ALA A 119 17.03 4.21 -0.77
C ALA A 119 18.15 3.86 0.23
N ARG A 120 18.66 2.63 0.15
CA ARG A 120 19.79 2.16 0.99
C ARG A 120 21.07 2.94 0.75
N ALA A 121 21.40 3.23 -0.51
CA ALA A 121 22.55 4.07 -0.86
C ALA A 121 22.42 5.50 -0.31
N ALA A 122 21.20 5.99 -0.14
CA ALA A 122 20.91 7.27 0.50
C ALA A 122 20.77 7.17 2.04
N GLY A 123 21.08 6.03 2.64
CA GLY A 123 21.05 5.82 4.09
C GLY A 123 19.66 5.65 4.67
N ILE A 124 18.68 5.24 3.86
CA ILE A 124 17.32 4.87 4.30
C ILE A 124 17.17 3.37 4.14
N GLU A 125 16.86 2.67 5.23
CA GLU A 125 16.34 1.30 5.14
C GLU A 125 14.81 1.37 5.00
N PRO A 126 14.23 0.98 3.85
CA PRO A 126 12.79 1.05 3.66
C PRO A 126 12.04 0.15 4.64
N ALA A 127 10.92 0.64 5.16
CA ALA A 127 10.02 -0.17 5.98
C ALA A 127 9.24 -1.16 5.10
N ALA A 128 8.83 -0.71 3.91
CA ALA A 128 8.08 -1.53 2.97
C ALA A 128 8.35 -1.15 1.51
N VAL A 129 8.00 -2.06 0.60
CA VAL A 129 7.79 -1.78 -0.82
C VAL A 129 6.30 -1.95 -1.10
N GLU A 130 5.70 -0.94 -1.73
CA GLU A 130 4.30 -1.01 -2.18
C GLU A 130 4.24 -1.13 -3.70
N ILE A 131 3.48 -2.12 -4.18
CA ILE A 131 3.15 -2.25 -5.58
C ILE A 131 1.77 -1.67 -5.81
N ASP A 132 1.71 -0.55 -6.53
CA ASP A 132 0.45 0.04 -6.98
C ASP A 132 0.16 -0.42 -8.41
N PHE A 133 -0.75 -1.38 -8.55
CA PHE A 133 -1.10 -2.00 -9.82
C PHE A 133 -2.60 -2.28 -9.90
N ASP A 134 -3.28 -1.60 -10.84
CA ASP A 134 -4.71 -1.79 -11.10
C ASP A 134 -4.92 -3.08 -11.93
N CYS A 135 -4.66 -4.23 -11.31
CA CYS A 135 -4.87 -5.53 -11.90
C CYS A 135 -6.36 -5.74 -12.23
N ALA A 136 -6.65 -6.22 -13.43
CA ALA A 136 -8.00 -6.68 -13.75
C ALA A 136 -8.38 -7.84 -12.82
N THR A 137 -9.59 -7.83 -12.26
CA THR A 137 -10.09 -8.86 -11.32
C THR A 137 -9.94 -10.30 -11.83
N ARG A 138 -9.98 -10.51 -13.16
CA ARG A 138 -9.77 -11.83 -13.79
C ARG A 138 -8.30 -12.31 -13.80
N GLN A 139 -7.35 -11.46 -13.43
CA GLN A 139 -5.90 -11.72 -13.51
C GLN A 139 -5.23 -11.80 -12.13
N LEU A 140 -6.00 -11.83 -11.05
CA LEU A 140 -5.48 -11.86 -9.68
C LEU A 140 -4.53 -13.02 -9.41
N GLU A 141 -4.75 -14.19 -10.00
CA GLU A 141 -3.81 -15.32 -9.90
C GLU A 141 -2.46 -15.03 -10.55
N GLY A 142 -2.48 -14.33 -11.69
CA GLY A 142 -1.27 -13.84 -12.34
C GLY A 142 -0.55 -12.80 -11.49
N TYR A 143 -1.30 -11.88 -10.87
CA TYR A 143 -0.72 -10.90 -9.97
C TYR A 143 -0.13 -11.54 -8.71
N ALA A 144 -0.78 -12.56 -8.14
CA ALA A 144 -0.24 -13.34 -7.02
C ALA A 144 1.13 -13.94 -7.36
N HIS A 145 1.32 -14.42 -8.59
CA HIS A 145 2.61 -14.90 -9.06
C HIS A 145 3.69 -13.80 -9.06
N TRP A 146 3.39 -12.59 -9.54
CA TRP A 146 4.32 -11.45 -9.42
C TRP A 146 4.69 -11.16 -7.97
N LEU A 147 3.72 -11.17 -7.05
CA LEU A 147 3.97 -10.87 -5.64
C LEU A 147 4.85 -11.92 -4.96
N HIS A 148 4.71 -13.20 -5.33
CA HIS A 148 5.65 -14.24 -4.89
C HIS A 148 7.08 -14.00 -5.40
N LEU A 149 7.24 -13.63 -6.67
CA LEU A 149 8.55 -13.30 -7.24
C LEU A 149 9.17 -12.07 -6.54
N ILE A 150 8.35 -11.06 -6.23
CA ILE A 150 8.81 -9.87 -5.51
C ILE A 150 9.20 -10.24 -4.08
N ARG A 151 8.35 -10.94 -3.33
CA ARG A 151 8.65 -11.36 -1.96
C ARG A 151 9.95 -12.17 -1.86
N ALA A 152 10.26 -12.98 -2.87
CA ALA A 152 11.50 -13.76 -2.92
C ALA A 152 12.78 -12.92 -3.06
N GLN A 153 12.69 -11.67 -3.53
CA GLN A 153 13.84 -10.76 -3.65
C GLN A 153 13.94 -9.76 -2.48
N LEU A 154 12.92 -9.67 -1.63
CA LEU A 154 12.91 -8.78 -0.47
C LEU A 154 13.62 -9.42 0.72
N ASP A 155 14.66 -8.73 1.19
CA ASP A 155 15.35 -9.01 2.45
C ASP A 155 15.23 -7.79 3.37
N GLY A 156 14.41 -7.91 4.43
CA GLY A 156 14.08 -6.83 5.37
C GLY A 156 12.68 -6.23 5.18
N PRO A 157 12.44 -5.40 4.15
CA PRO A 157 11.19 -4.64 4.01
C PRO A 157 9.94 -5.53 3.87
N GLU A 158 8.82 -5.02 4.38
CA GLU A 158 7.49 -5.56 4.12
C GLU A 158 7.10 -5.43 2.64
N LEU A 159 6.22 -6.31 2.17
CA LEU A 159 5.56 -6.19 0.88
C LEU A 159 4.11 -5.74 1.09
N SER A 160 3.73 -4.65 0.43
CA SER A 160 2.36 -4.15 0.40
C SER A 160 1.86 -3.95 -1.01
N ILE A 161 0.54 -3.91 -1.16
CA ILE A 161 -0.14 -3.63 -2.44
C ILE A 161 -1.32 -2.70 -2.25
N THR A 162 -1.67 -1.97 -3.30
CA THR A 162 -3.01 -1.39 -3.42
C THR A 162 -4.00 -2.43 -3.92
N THR A 163 -5.26 -2.30 -3.51
CA THR A 163 -6.34 -3.23 -3.87
C THR A 163 -7.62 -2.48 -4.23
N LEU A 164 -8.42 -3.08 -5.11
CA LEU A 164 -9.73 -2.55 -5.49
C LEU A 164 -10.85 -3.35 -4.80
N PRO A 165 -11.97 -2.72 -4.40
CA PRO A 165 -13.10 -3.42 -3.79
C PRO A 165 -13.63 -4.60 -4.62
N THR A 166 -13.65 -4.45 -5.95
CA THR A 166 -14.13 -5.47 -6.90
C THR A 166 -13.33 -6.78 -6.85
N TRP A 167 -12.11 -6.77 -6.33
CA TRP A 167 -11.30 -7.97 -6.20
C TRP A 167 -11.89 -8.97 -5.18
N MET A 168 -12.62 -8.47 -4.18
CA MET A 168 -13.25 -9.29 -3.13
C MET A 168 -14.37 -10.19 -3.67
N GLU A 169 -14.96 -9.86 -4.83
CA GLU A 169 -15.92 -10.72 -5.53
C GLU A 169 -15.31 -12.06 -5.94
N ARG A 170 -13.98 -12.10 -6.13
CA ARG A 170 -13.19 -13.31 -6.38
C ARG A 170 -12.41 -13.70 -5.12
N SER A 171 -13.13 -13.90 -4.02
CA SER A 171 -12.58 -14.15 -2.68
C SER A 171 -11.44 -15.17 -2.63
N ALA A 172 -11.53 -16.29 -3.35
CA ALA A 172 -10.47 -17.30 -3.38
C ALA A 172 -9.18 -16.80 -4.06
N ALA A 173 -9.29 -16.08 -5.18
CA ALA A 173 -8.14 -15.53 -5.88
C ALA A 173 -7.54 -14.35 -5.11
N PHE A 174 -8.39 -13.52 -4.49
CA PHE A 174 -7.96 -12.44 -3.61
C PHE A 174 -7.23 -12.98 -2.36
N ALA A 175 -7.73 -14.04 -1.73
CA ALA A 175 -7.05 -14.67 -0.61
C ALA A 175 -5.65 -15.20 -1.00
N GLN A 176 -5.51 -15.79 -2.21
CA GLN A 176 -4.21 -16.23 -2.72
C GLN A 176 -3.27 -15.05 -3.02
N LEU A 177 -3.80 -13.95 -3.55
CA LEU A 177 -3.04 -12.73 -3.80
C LEU A 177 -2.37 -12.18 -2.54
N LEU A 178 -3.05 -12.27 -1.39
CA LEU A 178 -2.57 -11.72 -0.13
C LEU A 178 -1.56 -12.62 0.60
N VAL A 179 -1.37 -13.88 0.20
CA VAL A 179 -0.43 -14.81 0.85
C VAL A 179 1.01 -14.26 0.96
N PRO A 180 1.61 -13.69 -0.11
CA PRO A 180 2.97 -13.13 -0.03
C PRO A 180 3.04 -11.70 0.53
N VAL A 181 1.92 -11.10 0.94
CA VAL A 181 1.79 -9.67 1.28
C VAL A 181 1.62 -9.50 2.78
N ASP A 182 2.32 -8.53 3.36
CA ASP A 182 2.27 -8.23 4.79
C ASP A 182 1.05 -7.35 5.15
N HIS A 183 0.70 -6.39 4.29
CA HIS A 183 -0.52 -5.59 4.40
C HIS A 183 -0.98 -5.03 3.05
N PHE A 184 -2.24 -4.62 2.94
CA PHE A 184 -2.76 -4.00 1.72
C PHE A 184 -3.54 -2.72 2.01
N VAL A 185 -3.57 -1.83 1.02
CA VAL A 185 -4.34 -0.59 1.06
C VAL A 185 -5.55 -0.71 0.15
N LEU A 186 -6.75 -0.63 0.73
CA LEU A 186 -7.99 -0.64 -0.03
C LEU A 186 -8.25 0.74 -0.64
N GLN A 187 -8.20 0.82 -1.98
CA GLN A 187 -8.50 2.05 -2.70
C GLN A 187 -10.01 2.21 -2.83
N VAL A 188 -10.59 3.11 -2.06
CA VAL A 188 -11.99 3.52 -2.17
C VAL A 188 -12.10 4.81 -2.99
N HIS A 189 -12.20 4.69 -4.31
CA HIS A 189 -12.24 5.84 -5.25
C HIS A 189 -13.68 6.27 -5.61
N SER A 190 -14.65 5.94 -4.77
CA SER A 190 -16.07 6.34 -4.95
C SER A 190 -16.75 6.61 -3.61
N VAL A 191 -16.03 7.19 -2.65
CA VAL A 191 -16.64 7.66 -1.41
C VAL A 191 -17.56 8.82 -1.76
N GLN A 192 -18.88 8.60 -1.67
CA GLN A 192 -19.82 9.70 -1.71
C GLN A 192 -19.54 10.58 -0.50
N ARG A 193 -19.27 11.87 -0.74
CA ARG A 193 -19.11 12.82 0.36
C ARG A 193 -20.43 12.87 1.12
N ALA A 194 -20.40 12.59 2.42
CA ALA A 194 -21.56 12.77 3.27
C ALA A 194 -22.01 14.24 3.21
N ASP A 195 -23.27 14.47 2.86
CA ASP A 195 -23.82 15.84 2.79
C ASP A 195 -23.86 16.51 4.18
N ARG A 196 -23.84 15.72 5.26
CA ARG A 196 -23.85 16.17 6.66
C ARG A 196 -23.05 15.22 7.57
N ILE A 197 -22.50 15.76 8.65
CA ILE A 197 -21.62 15.04 9.62
C ILE A 197 -22.37 14.00 10.46
N ASP A 198 -23.70 14.10 10.53
CA ASP A 198 -24.58 13.31 11.41
C ASP A 198 -25.25 12.11 10.74
N LEU A 199 -24.94 11.82 9.46
CA LEU A 199 -25.44 10.64 8.76
C LEU A 199 -24.37 9.54 8.77
N ASP A 200 -24.79 8.31 9.06
CA ASP A 200 -24.04 7.07 8.74
C ASP A 200 -23.91 6.97 7.22
N ALA A 201 -22.97 7.71 6.65
CA ALA A 201 -22.65 7.63 5.25
C ALA A 201 -21.92 6.31 5.01
N SER A 202 -22.46 5.48 4.10
CA SER A 202 -21.74 4.31 3.62
C SER A 202 -20.43 4.78 2.99
N LEU A 203 -19.30 4.42 3.60
CA LEU A 203 -17.97 4.85 3.17
C LEU A 203 -17.67 4.44 1.72
N CYS A 204 -18.23 3.32 1.27
CA CYS A 204 -18.12 2.85 -0.10
C CYS A 204 -19.42 2.12 -0.46
N ASP A 205 -19.98 2.43 -1.62
CA ASP A 205 -21.01 1.58 -2.23
C ASP A 205 -20.29 0.61 -3.18
N PRO A 206 -20.17 -0.68 -2.82
CA PRO A 206 -19.49 -1.66 -3.67
C PRO A 206 -20.19 -1.82 -5.04
N GLN A 207 -21.48 -1.51 -5.17
CA GLN A 207 -22.18 -1.59 -6.46
C GLN A 207 -21.76 -0.47 -7.43
N LEU A 208 -21.36 0.69 -6.90
CA LEU A 208 -20.86 1.81 -7.72
C LEU A 208 -19.39 1.63 -8.13
N ALA A 209 -18.62 0.81 -7.40
CA ALA A 209 -17.22 0.51 -7.70
C ALA A 209 -17.02 -0.48 -8.87
N VAL A 210 -18.10 -1.06 -9.41
CA VAL A 210 -18.07 -2.06 -10.50
C VAL A 210 -18.13 -1.43 -11.89
N VAL A 211 -18.37 -0.12 -12.00
CA VAL A 211 -18.50 0.58 -13.27
C VAL A 211 -17.22 1.38 -13.58
N GLY A 212 -16.22 0.69 -14.11
CA GLY A 212 -14.95 1.26 -14.59
C GLY A 212 -14.21 0.30 -15.49
#